data_AF-A0A3B5Y482-F1
#
_entry.id   AF-A0A3B5Y482-F1
#
_cell.length_a   1.000
_cell.length_b   1.000
_cell.length_c   1.000
_cell.angle_alpha   90.00
_cell.angle_beta   90.00
_cell.angle_gamma   90.00
#
_symmetry.space_group_name_H-M   'P 1'
#
loop_
_entity.id
_entity.type
_entity.pdbx_description
1 polymer ?
#
loop_
_entity_poly.entity_id
_entity_poly.type
_entity_poly.pdbx_seq_one_letter_code
_entity_poly.pdbx_strand_id
1 'polypeptide(L)'
;MPGVNCARGTKEEGAFEGATRRAAGRWPKIFVTLAMIVLFVRAVHGAEIAWEHDAVRSHHTGFLGTTHTQLIESVEEDYRRKIGDVSDLMAPQRGYHDKKTVQPATWLKPTLKGRGDDKVTLWLCNDDLYLLAFNTTSNLHTAKGYDALFTEPFLPLPFGSSYKELMGHTAPNGDQRNAHLLLVSVPLGRESLLDAIHVLSNYDPVNTPKHEVQLAMAKITLMGPESLRFHPVRNAYILEWESEESYLTLDQAKYLVNWSSLSTLLVQWEDSGRKTWPSSNVANSLRAEFGIKSGECALGVIDLVLRPR
;
A
#
# COMPACT_ATOMS: atom_id res chain seq x y z
N MET A 1 -19.83 83.16 -4.38
CA MET A 1 -21.07 83.96 -4.30
C MET A 1 -22.05 83.45 -5.34
N PRO A 2 -23.37 83.43 -5.11
CA PRO A 2 -24.18 83.12 -3.90
C PRO A 2 -24.93 81.78 -4.13
N GLY A 3 -25.77 81.17 -3.28
CA GLY A 3 -26.38 81.42 -1.96
C GLY A 3 -26.93 80.06 -1.47
N VAL A 4 -26.89 79.67 -0.19
CA VAL A 4 -27.65 80.14 0.98
C VAL A 4 -29.16 79.76 0.94
N ASN A 5 -29.46 78.76 1.78
CA ASN A 5 -30.62 78.55 2.66
C ASN A 5 -32.00 78.10 2.14
N CYS A 6 -32.49 76.98 2.72
CA CYS A 6 -33.50 76.90 3.82
C CYS A 6 -34.07 75.48 3.84
N ALA A 7 -33.77 74.59 4.80
CA ALA A 7 -34.16 74.55 6.22
C ALA A 7 -35.69 74.49 6.48
N ARG A 8 -36.15 73.29 6.89
CA ARG A 8 -37.13 72.96 7.96
C ARG A 8 -37.19 71.42 8.01
N GLY A 9 -36.75 70.70 9.04
CA GLY A 9 -37.08 70.84 10.47
C GLY A 9 -38.52 70.35 10.64
N THR A 10 -38.87 69.27 11.35
CA THR A 10 -38.46 68.72 12.67
C THR A 10 -39.47 67.56 12.91
N LYS A 11 -39.31 66.50 13.73
CA LYS A 11 -38.70 66.27 15.05
C LYS A 11 -38.82 64.73 15.32
N GLU A 12 -37.80 64.05 15.85
CA GLU A 12 -37.65 63.59 17.27
C GLU A 12 -38.75 62.59 17.71
N GLU A 13 -38.54 61.40 18.27
CA GLU A 13 -37.60 60.76 19.23
C GLU A 13 -37.59 59.24 18.91
N GLY A 14 -36.72 58.33 19.38
CA GLY A 14 -35.76 58.25 20.46
C GLY A 14 -35.20 56.80 20.46
N ALA A 15 -34.08 56.59 21.14
CA ALA A 15 -33.13 55.50 20.94
C ALA A 15 -33.51 54.15 21.59
N PHE A 16 -32.88 53.05 21.16
CA PHE A 16 -32.41 52.00 22.08
C PHE A 16 -31.28 51.14 21.48
N GLU A 17 -30.29 50.86 22.33
CA GLU A 17 -29.08 50.07 22.15
C GLU A 17 -29.33 48.57 21.86
N GLY A 18 -28.31 47.86 21.36
CA GLY A 18 -28.12 46.44 21.74
C GLY A 18 -27.80 45.41 20.66
N ALA A 19 -26.51 45.15 20.46
CA ALA A 19 -25.86 43.83 20.48
C ALA A 19 -26.48 42.56 19.81
N THR A 20 -25.67 41.99 18.90
CA THR A 20 -25.29 40.55 18.76
C THR A 20 -26.28 39.51 18.20
N ARG A 21 -25.90 38.76 17.13
CA ARG A 21 -25.29 37.40 17.19
C ARG A 21 -25.30 36.68 15.83
N ARG A 22 -24.24 35.90 15.62
CA ARG A 22 -24.02 34.92 14.54
C ARG A 22 -25.16 33.91 14.43
N ALA A 23 -25.63 33.63 13.21
CA ALA A 23 -26.39 32.43 12.90
C ALA A 23 -25.41 31.31 12.53
N ALA A 24 -25.11 30.44 13.50
CA ALA A 24 -24.53 29.12 13.23
C ALA A 24 -25.64 28.24 12.64
N GLY A 25 -25.49 27.86 11.37
CA GLY A 25 -26.42 26.96 10.68
C GLY A 25 -26.43 25.58 11.33
N ARG A 26 -27.57 25.24 11.93
CA ARG A 26 -27.84 23.93 12.53
C ARG A 26 -28.12 22.94 11.40
N TRP A 27 -27.17 22.03 11.14
CA TRP A 27 -27.38 20.93 10.21
C TRP A 27 -28.50 20.00 10.74
N PRO A 28 -29.37 19.45 9.88
CA PRO A 28 -30.41 18.53 10.31
C PRO A 28 -29.78 17.30 10.98
N LYS A 29 -30.24 16.95 12.18
CA LYS A 29 -29.71 15.81 12.96
C LYS A 29 -29.62 14.51 12.15
N ILE A 30 -30.55 14.31 11.21
CA ILE A 30 -30.60 13.13 10.33
C ILE A 30 -29.36 13.05 9.41
N PHE A 31 -28.89 14.17 8.85
CA PHE A 31 -27.70 14.18 7.98
C PHE A 31 -26.41 13.89 8.77
N VAL A 32 -26.31 14.44 9.98
CA VAL A 32 -25.17 14.18 10.87
C VAL A 32 -25.15 12.71 11.29
N THR A 33 -26.31 12.13 11.62
CA THR A 33 -26.42 10.71 11.98
C THR A 33 -26.13 9.80 10.78
N LEU A 34 -26.61 10.11 9.58
CA LEU A 34 -26.34 9.30 8.39
C LEU A 34 -24.87 9.36 7.98
N ALA A 35 -24.25 10.55 7.99
CA ALA A 35 -22.83 10.72 7.71
C ALA A 35 -21.97 10.01 8.77
N MET A 36 -22.32 10.11 10.05
CA MET A 36 -21.64 9.36 11.10
C MET A 36 -21.82 7.86 10.94
N ILE A 37 -23.00 7.35 10.58
CA ILE A 37 -23.21 5.92 10.32
C ILE A 37 -22.40 5.47 9.10
N VAL A 38 -22.36 6.23 8.01
CA VAL A 38 -21.56 5.89 6.82
C VAL A 38 -20.06 5.92 7.12
N LEU A 39 -19.57 6.90 7.89
CA LEU A 39 -18.20 6.96 8.37
C LEU A 39 -17.88 5.80 9.32
N PHE A 40 -18.80 5.44 10.21
CA PHE A 40 -18.64 4.33 11.14
C PHE A 40 -18.67 2.98 10.41
N VAL A 41 -19.55 2.79 9.42
CA VAL A 41 -19.62 1.58 8.59
C VAL A 41 -18.36 1.44 7.73
N ARG A 42 -17.83 2.54 7.16
CA ARG A 42 -16.52 2.56 6.50
C ARG A 42 -15.37 2.24 7.47
N ALA A 43 -15.43 2.75 8.70
CA ALA A 43 -14.42 2.46 9.72
C ALA A 43 -14.46 1.00 10.21
N VAL A 44 -15.62 0.34 10.16
CA VAL A 44 -15.78 -1.04 10.64
C VAL A 44 -15.39 -2.08 9.59
N HIS A 45 -15.55 -1.79 8.29
CA HIS A 45 -15.32 -2.79 7.21
C HIS A 45 -14.19 -2.44 6.22
N GLY A 46 -13.57 -1.25 6.33
CA GLY A 46 -12.64 -0.76 5.30
C GLY A 46 -13.36 -0.48 3.97
N ALA A 47 -12.88 0.47 3.17
CA ALA A 47 -13.33 0.59 1.79
C ALA A 47 -12.71 -0.53 0.94
N GLU A 48 -13.30 -0.83 -0.21
CA GLU A 48 -12.77 -1.85 -1.12
C GLU A 48 -12.69 -1.30 -2.54
N ILE A 49 -11.58 -1.61 -3.19
CA ILE A 49 -11.35 -1.29 -4.60
C ILE A 49 -10.95 -2.57 -5.30
N ALA A 50 -11.74 -3.00 -6.28
CA ALA A 50 -11.51 -4.25 -7.01
C ALA A 50 -11.41 -3.98 -8.51
N TRP A 51 -10.53 -4.71 -9.18
CA TRP A 51 -10.37 -4.70 -10.63
C TRP A 51 -9.83 -6.05 -11.09
N GLU A 52 -9.82 -6.28 -12.41
CA GLU A 52 -9.28 -7.51 -12.98
C GLU A 52 -8.03 -7.21 -13.81
N HIS A 53 -7.09 -8.15 -13.83
CA HIS A 53 -5.92 -8.15 -14.69
C HIS A 53 -5.78 -9.52 -15.36
N ASP A 54 -5.78 -9.53 -16.69
CA ASP A 54 -5.53 -10.74 -17.47
C ASP A 54 -4.02 -10.92 -17.67
N ALA A 55 -3.40 -11.76 -16.85
CA ALA A 55 -1.96 -12.01 -16.87
C ALA A 55 -1.51 -12.80 -18.10
N VAL A 56 -2.44 -13.41 -18.84
CA VAL A 56 -2.14 -14.10 -20.10
C VAL A 56 -2.01 -13.10 -21.23
N ARG A 57 -2.91 -12.11 -21.31
CA ARG A 57 -3.02 -11.22 -22.48
C ARG A 57 -2.48 -9.82 -22.27
N SER A 58 -2.37 -9.37 -21.01
CA SER A 58 -2.00 -7.99 -20.70
C SER A 58 -0.54 -7.90 -20.29
N HIS A 59 0.11 -6.78 -20.60
CA HIS A 59 1.43 -6.49 -20.07
C HIS A 59 1.39 -6.31 -18.55
N HIS A 60 2.37 -6.90 -17.86
CA HIS A 60 2.48 -6.80 -16.40
C HIS A 60 2.71 -5.37 -15.90
N THR A 61 3.35 -4.51 -16.70
CA THR A 61 3.44 -3.07 -16.40
C THR A 61 2.06 -2.42 -16.26
N GLY A 62 1.05 -2.91 -16.99
CA GLY A 62 -0.34 -2.46 -16.86
C GLY A 62 -0.95 -2.85 -15.51
N PHE A 63 -0.63 -4.04 -14.98
CA PHE A 63 -1.03 -4.43 -13.62
C PHE A 63 -0.40 -3.51 -12.58
N LEU A 64 0.91 -3.29 -12.68
CA LEU A 64 1.63 -2.42 -11.74
C LEU A 64 1.10 -0.98 -11.79
N GLY A 65 0.91 -0.43 -13.00
CA GLY A 65 0.36 0.92 -13.19
C GLY A 65 -1.04 1.06 -12.62
N THR A 66 -1.94 0.10 -12.90
CA THR A 66 -3.30 0.11 -12.36
C THR A 66 -3.28 0.01 -10.83
N THR A 67 -2.48 -0.91 -10.28
CA THR A 67 -2.36 -1.09 -8.83
C THR A 67 -1.85 0.18 -8.15
N HIS A 68 -0.84 0.82 -8.73
CA HIS A 68 -0.31 2.10 -8.24
C HIS A 68 -1.39 3.19 -8.28
N THR A 69 -2.11 3.35 -9.39
CA THR A 69 -3.20 4.33 -9.48
C THR A 69 -4.28 4.09 -8.43
N GLN A 70 -4.78 2.85 -8.32
CA GLN A 70 -5.83 2.50 -7.35
C GLN A 70 -5.36 2.69 -5.90
N LEU A 71 -4.08 2.42 -5.63
CA LEU A 71 -3.47 2.70 -4.34
C LEU A 71 -3.51 4.20 -4.01
N ILE A 72 -3.05 5.06 -4.92
CA ILE A 72 -3.01 6.52 -4.67
C ILE A 72 -4.41 7.12 -4.62
N GLU A 73 -5.34 6.62 -5.44
CA GLU A 73 -6.75 7.01 -5.38
C GLU A 73 -7.39 6.66 -4.03
N SER A 74 -6.95 5.58 -3.38
CA SER A 74 -7.40 5.20 -2.03
C SER A 74 -6.88 6.11 -0.91
N VAL A 75 -5.83 6.90 -1.16
CA VAL A 75 -5.29 7.86 -0.18
C VAL A 75 -6.23 9.07 -0.12
N GLU A 76 -6.68 9.45 1.07
CA GLU A 76 -7.49 10.66 1.25
C GLU A 76 -6.74 11.89 0.74
N GLU A 77 -7.46 12.82 0.12
CA GLU A 77 -6.88 13.95 -0.62
C GLU A 77 -5.92 14.78 0.25
N ASP A 78 -6.28 15.05 1.51
CA ASP A 78 -5.46 15.80 2.47
C ASP A 78 -4.13 15.10 2.83
N TYR A 79 -4.02 13.79 2.59
CA TYR A 79 -2.81 13.02 2.81
C TYR A 79 -1.99 12.81 1.53
N ARG A 80 -2.53 13.12 0.34
CA ARG A 80 -1.81 12.92 -0.93
C ARG A 80 -0.62 13.87 -1.01
N ARG A 81 0.57 13.30 -1.19
CA ARG A 81 1.82 14.03 -1.25
C ARG A 81 2.83 13.26 -2.09
N LYS A 82 3.66 13.98 -2.84
CA LYS A 82 4.85 13.44 -3.49
C LYS A 82 6.11 13.73 -2.68
N ILE A 83 7.09 12.84 -2.79
CA ILE A 83 8.44 12.99 -2.25
C ILE A 83 9.40 13.10 -3.44
N GLY A 84 10.26 14.11 -3.45
CA GLY A 84 11.16 14.36 -4.57
C GLY A 84 10.47 14.64 -5.90
N ASP A 85 9.22 15.09 -5.86
CA ASP A 85 8.33 15.32 -7.02
C ASP A 85 7.99 14.07 -7.87
N VAL A 86 8.50 12.90 -7.50
CA VAL A 86 8.37 11.67 -8.30
C VAL A 86 7.65 10.55 -7.56
N SER A 87 8.04 10.25 -6.33
CA SER A 87 7.54 9.10 -5.58
C SER A 87 6.29 9.48 -4.78
N ASP A 88 5.25 8.65 -4.83
CA ASP A 88 4.03 8.90 -4.09
C ASP A 88 4.12 8.41 -2.64
N LEU A 89 3.59 9.21 -1.71
CA LEU A 89 3.49 8.87 -0.29
C LEU A 89 2.18 8.13 -0.02
N MET A 90 2.29 6.94 0.56
CA MET A 90 1.15 6.08 0.85
C MET A 90 0.22 6.62 1.95
N ALA A 91 -0.92 5.95 2.13
CA ALA A 91 -1.88 6.23 3.19
C ALA A 91 -1.22 6.19 4.58
N PRO A 92 -1.77 6.90 5.58
CA PRO A 92 -1.34 6.75 6.97
C PRO A 92 -1.34 5.29 7.41
N GLN A 93 -0.22 4.87 8.00
CA GLN A 93 -0.10 3.52 8.54
C GLN A 93 -0.96 3.34 9.78
N ARG A 94 -1.59 2.17 9.88
CA ARG A 94 -2.11 1.68 11.16
C ARG A 94 -0.99 1.57 12.21
N GLY A 95 -1.35 1.77 13.47
CA GLY A 95 -0.47 1.54 14.61
C GLY A 95 0.08 0.12 14.64
N TYR A 96 1.22 -0.09 15.31
CA TYR A 96 1.88 -1.40 15.32
C TYR A 96 0.97 -2.54 15.77
N HIS A 97 0.19 -2.31 16.83
CA HIS A 97 -0.78 -3.29 17.34
C HIS A 97 -2.00 -3.43 16.41
N ASP A 98 -2.45 -2.31 15.85
CA ASP A 98 -3.63 -2.24 14.98
C ASP A 98 -3.43 -2.98 13.65
N LYS A 99 -2.20 -3.13 13.16
CA LYS A 99 -1.91 -3.88 11.92
C LYS A 99 -2.40 -5.32 11.92
N LYS A 100 -2.72 -5.90 13.08
CA LYS A 100 -3.26 -7.26 13.21
C LYS A 100 -4.70 -7.32 13.69
N THR A 101 -5.27 -6.19 14.13
CA THR A 101 -6.58 -6.16 14.83
C THR A 101 -7.55 -5.15 14.25
N VAL A 102 -7.10 -4.24 13.40
CA VAL A 102 -7.91 -3.19 12.76
C VAL A 102 -7.72 -3.26 11.26
N GLN A 103 -8.83 -3.35 10.52
CA GLN A 103 -8.81 -3.39 9.06
C GLN A 103 -8.07 -2.16 8.48
N PRO A 104 -7.36 -2.31 7.35
CA PRO A 104 -6.85 -1.13 6.63
C PRO A 104 -8.02 -0.23 6.23
N ALA A 105 -7.74 1.06 6.06
CA ALA A 105 -8.74 2.00 5.58
C ALA A 105 -9.30 1.58 4.20
N THR A 106 -8.48 0.94 3.38
CA THR A 106 -8.92 0.35 2.11
C THR A 106 -8.21 -0.96 1.82
N TRP A 107 -8.99 -1.96 1.39
CA TRP A 107 -8.49 -3.17 0.74
C TRP A 107 -8.40 -2.95 -0.77
N LEU A 108 -7.22 -3.16 -1.32
CA LEU A 108 -7.03 -3.27 -2.77
C LEU A 108 -7.15 -4.74 -3.16
N LYS A 109 -8.09 -5.02 -4.06
CA LYS A 109 -8.49 -6.38 -4.45
C LYS A 109 -8.32 -6.65 -5.95
N PRO A 110 -7.07 -6.64 -6.48
CA PRO A 110 -6.84 -7.07 -7.85
C PRO A 110 -7.18 -8.55 -8.00
N THR A 111 -7.91 -8.86 -9.06
CA THR A 111 -8.13 -10.22 -9.48
C THR A 111 -7.24 -10.56 -10.66
N LEU A 112 -6.34 -11.50 -10.48
CA LEU A 112 -5.45 -12.00 -11.52
C LEU A 112 -6.12 -13.18 -12.25
N LYS A 113 -6.26 -13.08 -13.58
CA LYS A 113 -6.71 -14.17 -14.44
C LYS A 113 -5.49 -14.85 -15.06
N GLY A 114 -5.41 -16.16 -14.88
CA GLY A 114 -4.34 -17.02 -15.36
C GLY A 114 -4.78 -17.84 -16.58
N ARG A 115 -4.23 -19.05 -16.71
CA ARG A 115 -4.50 -19.94 -17.84
C ARG A 115 -5.88 -20.62 -17.65
N GLY A 116 -6.61 -20.80 -18.75
CA GLY A 116 -7.94 -21.44 -18.68
C GLY A 116 -8.90 -20.66 -17.78
N ASP A 117 -9.45 -21.34 -16.77
CA ASP A 117 -10.38 -20.77 -15.79
C ASP A 117 -9.69 -20.28 -14.50
N ASP A 118 -8.34 -20.29 -14.46
CA ASP A 118 -7.59 -19.87 -13.28
C ASP A 118 -7.86 -18.39 -12.95
N LYS A 119 -8.29 -18.11 -11.72
CA LYS A 119 -8.57 -16.77 -11.25
C LYS A 119 -8.37 -16.68 -9.74
N VAL A 120 -7.59 -15.70 -9.29
CA VAL A 120 -7.33 -15.45 -7.86
C VAL A 120 -7.48 -13.96 -7.54
N THR A 121 -8.25 -13.64 -6.50
CA THR A 121 -8.37 -12.25 -6.01
C THR A 121 -7.45 -12.04 -4.83
N LEU A 122 -6.50 -11.12 -4.95
CA LEU A 122 -5.57 -10.80 -3.87
C LEU A 122 -6.18 -9.79 -2.90
N TRP A 123 -5.73 -9.74 -1.66
CA TRP A 123 -6.11 -8.72 -0.69
C TRP A 123 -4.87 -8.01 -0.17
N LEU A 124 -4.69 -6.77 -0.63
CA LEU A 124 -3.56 -5.91 -0.27
C LEU A 124 -4.05 -4.76 0.61
N CYS A 125 -3.32 -4.45 1.68
CA CYS A 125 -3.61 -3.26 2.47
C CYS A 125 -3.15 -2.00 1.73
N ASN A 126 -3.94 -0.93 1.72
CA ASN A 126 -3.52 0.33 1.10
C ASN A 126 -2.44 1.09 1.89
N ASP A 127 -2.26 0.78 3.18
CA ASP A 127 -1.34 1.50 4.06
C ASP A 127 0.09 0.96 4.04
N ASP A 128 0.28 -0.31 3.64
CA ASP A 128 1.61 -0.92 3.51
C ASP A 128 1.76 -1.93 2.35
N LEU A 129 0.74 -2.15 1.52
CA LEU A 129 0.71 -3.14 0.44
C LEU A 129 0.95 -4.60 0.88
N TYR A 130 0.73 -4.94 2.15
CA TYR A 130 0.89 -6.32 2.58
C TYR A 130 -0.19 -7.21 1.95
N LEU A 131 0.25 -8.30 1.30
CA LEU A 131 -0.62 -9.38 0.85
C LEU A 131 -1.01 -10.24 2.05
N LEU A 132 -2.24 -10.10 2.51
CA LEU A 132 -2.72 -10.77 3.73
C LEU A 132 -3.77 -11.84 3.47
N ALA A 133 -4.37 -11.87 2.28
CA ALA A 133 -5.30 -12.92 1.91
C ALA A 133 -5.40 -13.07 0.39
N PHE A 134 -6.00 -14.17 -0.03
CA PHE A 134 -6.47 -14.37 -1.39
C PHE A 134 -7.80 -15.12 -1.40
N ASN A 135 -8.64 -14.84 -2.40
CA ASN A 135 -9.84 -15.62 -2.67
C ASN A 135 -9.59 -16.54 -3.86
N THR A 136 -9.93 -17.82 -3.67
CA THR A 136 -10.31 -18.70 -4.78
C THR A 136 -11.73 -18.39 -5.22
N THR A 137 -12.26 -19.13 -6.20
CA THR A 137 -13.66 -19.01 -6.62
C THR A 137 -14.64 -19.30 -5.46
N SER A 138 -14.24 -20.06 -4.45
CA SER A 138 -15.13 -20.56 -3.40
C SER A 138 -14.79 -20.08 -1.98
N ASN A 139 -13.54 -19.76 -1.68
CA ASN A 139 -13.09 -19.50 -0.31
C ASN A 139 -12.12 -18.34 -0.22
N LEU A 140 -12.23 -17.57 0.86
CA LEU A 140 -11.23 -16.60 1.31
C LEU A 140 -10.20 -17.30 2.18
N HIS A 141 -8.92 -17.15 1.84
CA HIS A 141 -7.79 -17.70 2.59
C HIS A 141 -6.94 -16.59 3.19
N THR A 142 -6.81 -16.58 4.52
CA THR A 142 -6.14 -15.50 5.26
C THR A 142 -4.78 -15.94 5.79
N ALA A 143 -3.80 -15.04 5.75
CA ALA A 143 -2.49 -15.28 6.34
C ALA A 143 -2.60 -15.43 7.87
N LYS A 144 -1.97 -16.46 8.41
CA LYS A 144 -2.00 -16.77 9.84
C LYS A 144 -1.64 -15.56 10.70
N GLY A 145 -2.46 -15.29 11.71
CA GLY A 145 -2.22 -14.23 12.70
C GLY A 145 -2.74 -12.85 12.28
N TYR A 146 -3.48 -12.78 11.18
CA TYR A 146 -4.22 -11.59 10.73
C TYR A 146 -5.73 -11.80 10.71
N ASP A 147 -6.21 -12.88 11.33
CA ASP A 147 -7.62 -13.32 11.30
C ASP A 147 -8.58 -12.22 11.80
N ALA A 148 -8.17 -11.45 12.80
CA ALA A 148 -8.97 -10.35 13.35
C ALA A 148 -9.16 -9.17 12.36
N LEU A 149 -8.50 -9.17 11.21
CA LEU A 149 -8.72 -8.21 10.14
C LEU A 149 -9.89 -8.56 9.21
N PHE A 150 -10.41 -9.78 9.28
CA PHE A 150 -11.39 -10.28 8.31
C PHE A 150 -12.72 -10.56 9.00
N THR A 151 -13.80 -9.98 8.45
CA THR A 151 -15.17 -10.18 8.92
C THR A 151 -15.96 -11.20 8.09
N GLU A 152 -15.50 -11.43 6.86
CA GLU A 152 -16.02 -12.45 5.94
C GLU A 152 -15.71 -13.86 6.47
N PRO A 153 -16.50 -14.89 6.12
CA PRO A 153 -16.08 -16.28 6.37
C PRO A 153 -14.76 -16.57 5.67
N PHE A 154 -13.76 -17.05 6.42
CA PHE A 154 -12.43 -17.35 5.90
C PHE A 154 -11.89 -18.69 6.40
N LEU A 155 -10.90 -19.20 5.67
CA LEU A 155 -10.10 -20.36 6.02
C LEU A 155 -8.64 -19.94 6.24
N PRO A 156 -8.13 -19.93 7.48
CA PRO A 156 -6.78 -19.45 7.74
C PRO A 156 -5.74 -20.41 7.16
N LEU A 157 -4.73 -19.84 6.51
CA LEU A 157 -3.54 -20.56 6.07
C LEU A 157 -2.74 -21.02 7.29
N PRO A 158 -1.99 -22.14 7.20
CA PRO A 158 -1.16 -22.61 8.31
C PRO A 158 0.14 -21.80 8.49
N PHE A 159 0.32 -20.70 7.76
CA PHE A 159 1.50 -19.82 7.75
C PHE A 159 1.10 -18.35 7.53
N GLY A 160 1.98 -17.43 7.94
CA GLY A 160 1.79 -15.99 7.77
C GLY A 160 2.36 -15.45 6.46
N SER A 161 2.27 -14.13 6.25
CA SER A 161 2.72 -13.45 5.03
C SER A 161 4.17 -12.95 5.03
N SER A 162 4.88 -13.05 6.16
CA SER A 162 6.27 -12.59 6.24
C SER A 162 7.22 -13.44 5.41
N TYR A 163 8.34 -12.89 4.93
CA TYR A 163 9.33 -13.68 4.18
C TYR A 163 9.83 -14.90 4.96
N LYS A 164 9.91 -14.83 6.30
CA LYS A 164 10.26 -15.98 7.14
C LYS A 164 9.23 -17.09 7.06
N GLU A 165 7.96 -16.72 7.05
CA GLU A 165 6.85 -17.67 6.91
C GLU A 165 6.74 -18.20 5.48
N LEU A 166 7.18 -17.46 4.46
CA LEU A 166 7.13 -17.91 3.06
C LEU A 166 8.37 -18.74 2.66
N MET A 167 9.57 -18.32 3.06
CA MET A 167 10.83 -18.91 2.59
C MET A 167 11.58 -19.72 3.66
N GLY A 168 11.18 -19.62 4.93
CA GLY A 168 11.95 -20.18 6.03
C GLY A 168 13.26 -19.42 6.29
N HIS A 169 14.29 -20.14 6.72
CA HIS A 169 15.59 -19.58 7.11
C HIS A 169 16.78 -20.47 6.73
N THR A 170 16.52 -21.54 5.98
CA THR A 170 17.53 -22.52 5.57
C THR A 170 17.60 -22.56 4.06
N ALA A 171 18.78 -22.28 3.50
CA ALA A 171 19.04 -22.37 2.08
C ALA A 171 19.11 -23.86 1.64
N PRO A 172 19.00 -24.16 0.33
CA PRO A 172 19.07 -25.54 -0.17
C PRO A 172 20.35 -26.30 0.21
N ASN A 173 21.45 -25.58 0.44
CA ASN A 173 22.73 -26.15 0.88
C ASN A 173 22.84 -26.35 2.41
N GLY A 174 21.80 -26.07 3.18
CA GLY A 174 21.76 -26.19 4.64
C GLY A 174 22.17 -24.93 5.40
N ASP A 175 22.67 -23.88 4.72
CA ASP A 175 23.09 -22.64 5.38
C ASP A 175 21.91 -21.89 5.98
N GLN A 176 22.11 -21.36 7.20
CA GLN A 176 21.16 -20.46 7.81
C GLN A 176 21.30 -19.05 7.23
N ARG A 177 20.20 -18.49 6.72
CA ARG A 177 20.15 -17.16 6.11
C ARG A 177 18.92 -16.39 6.58
N ASN A 178 19.03 -15.07 6.58
CA ASN A 178 17.87 -14.21 6.73
C ASN A 178 16.87 -14.51 5.59
N ALA A 179 15.60 -14.65 5.94
CA ALA A 179 14.57 -15.16 5.02
C ALA A 179 14.44 -14.36 3.71
N HIS A 180 14.62 -13.03 3.77
CA HIS A 180 14.57 -12.19 2.57
C HIS A 180 15.69 -12.52 1.57
N LEU A 181 16.85 -13.00 2.04
CA LEU A 181 17.96 -13.40 1.16
C LEU A 181 17.70 -14.73 0.45
N LEU A 182 16.74 -15.53 0.91
CA LEU A 182 16.31 -16.75 0.23
C LEU A 182 15.40 -16.44 -0.98
N LEU A 183 14.89 -15.21 -1.10
CA LEU A 183 14.06 -14.81 -2.23
C LEU A 183 14.83 -14.74 -3.56
N VAL A 184 16.16 -14.76 -3.52
CA VAL A 184 17.00 -14.87 -4.73
C VAL A 184 16.80 -16.18 -5.50
N SER A 185 16.19 -17.19 -4.88
CA SER A 185 15.85 -18.46 -5.54
C SER A 185 14.41 -18.51 -6.04
N VAL A 186 13.64 -17.43 -5.89
CA VAL A 186 12.25 -17.39 -6.39
C VAL A 186 12.28 -16.98 -7.86
N PRO A 187 11.79 -17.83 -8.78
CA PRO A 187 11.76 -17.47 -10.19
C PRO A 187 10.72 -16.41 -10.45
N LEU A 188 11.05 -15.45 -11.31
CA LEU A 188 10.23 -14.31 -11.70
C LEU A 188 10.04 -14.30 -13.21
N GLY A 189 8.92 -13.77 -13.69
CA GLY A 189 8.56 -13.77 -15.11
C GLY A 189 7.13 -14.22 -15.34
N ARG A 190 6.68 -14.15 -16.59
CA ARG A 190 5.27 -14.39 -16.95
C ARG A 190 4.81 -15.80 -16.58
N GLU A 191 5.53 -16.82 -17.01
CA GLU A 191 5.15 -18.22 -16.72
C GLU A 191 5.17 -18.50 -15.21
N SER A 192 6.15 -17.94 -14.49
CA SER A 192 6.21 -18.03 -13.03
C SER A 192 5.00 -17.39 -12.34
N LEU A 193 4.53 -16.23 -12.82
CA LEU A 193 3.31 -15.60 -12.32
C LEU A 193 2.07 -16.44 -12.63
N LEU A 194 1.96 -16.96 -13.86
CA LEU A 194 0.83 -17.81 -14.26
C LEU A 194 0.77 -19.09 -13.45
N ASP A 195 1.91 -19.70 -13.12
CA ASP A 195 1.97 -20.87 -12.23
C ASP A 195 1.57 -20.52 -10.80
N ALA A 196 1.97 -19.35 -10.29
CA ALA A 196 1.52 -18.87 -8.98
C ALA A 196 -0.01 -18.66 -8.96
N ILE A 197 -0.57 -18.08 -10.02
CA ILE A 197 -2.02 -17.91 -10.16
C ILE A 197 -2.71 -19.27 -10.19
N HIS A 198 -2.18 -20.24 -10.93
CA HIS A 198 -2.72 -21.60 -10.99
C HIS A 198 -2.77 -22.26 -9.62
N VAL A 199 -1.66 -22.24 -8.88
CA VAL A 199 -1.56 -22.81 -7.53
C VAL A 199 -2.55 -22.16 -6.57
N LEU A 200 -2.65 -20.83 -6.56
CA LEU A 200 -3.57 -20.16 -5.64
C LEU A 200 -5.03 -20.31 -6.04
N SER A 201 -5.35 -20.26 -7.34
CA SER A 201 -6.72 -20.42 -7.87
C SER A 201 -7.30 -21.79 -7.51
N ASN A 202 -6.47 -22.83 -7.58
CA ASN A 202 -6.84 -24.22 -7.33
C ASN A 202 -6.43 -24.70 -5.93
N TYR A 203 -6.17 -23.77 -5.00
CA TYR A 203 -5.72 -24.14 -3.67
C TYR A 203 -6.75 -25.01 -2.96
N ASP A 204 -6.33 -26.21 -2.60
CA ASP A 204 -7.06 -27.13 -1.74
C ASP A 204 -6.20 -27.44 -0.51
N PRO A 205 -6.63 -27.06 0.72
CA PRO A 205 -5.85 -27.28 1.92
C PRO A 205 -5.53 -28.75 2.21
N VAL A 206 -6.27 -29.70 1.62
CA VAL A 206 -6.03 -31.14 1.79
C VAL A 206 -4.95 -31.64 0.83
N ASN A 207 -4.94 -31.15 -0.41
CA ASN A 207 -4.16 -31.73 -1.49
C ASN A 207 -2.97 -30.88 -1.94
N THR A 208 -3.01 -29.56 -1.76
CA THR A 208 -1.93 -28.67 -2.18
C THR A 208 -0.83 -28.61 -1.11
N PRO A 209 0.43 -28.97 -1.46
CA PRO A 209 1.55 -28.87 -0.52
C PRO A 209 1.77 -27.43 -0.04
N LYS A 210 1.97 -27.27 1.28
CA LYS A 210 2.18 -25.95 1.92
C LYS A 210 3.25 -25.10 1.22
N HIS A 211 4.36 -25.70 0.82
CA HIS A 211 5.49 -24.98 0.21
C HIS A 211 5.17 -24.42 -1.18
N GLU A 212 4.26 -25.04 -1.93
CA GLU A 212 3.82 -24.52 -3.24
C GLU A 212 3.01 -23.24 -3.07
N VAL A 213 2.11 -23.21 -2.09
CA VAL A 213 1.31 -22.01 -1.77
C VAL A 213 2.21 -20.89 -1.24
N GLN A 214 3.17 -21.22 -0.37
CA GLN A 214 4.17 -20.26 0.12
C GLN A 214 4.98 -19.65 -1.03
N LEU A 215 5.44 -20.49 -1.97
CA LEU A 215 6.19 -20.03 -3.14
C LEU A 215 5.32 -19.18 -4.08
N ALA A 216 4.07 -19.57 -4.32
CA ALA A 216 3.13 -18.80 -5.14
C ALA A 216 2.86 -17.41 -4.53
N MET A 217 2.64 -17.33 -3.22
CA MET A 217 2.52 -16.05 -2.52
C MET A 217 3.81 -15.23 -2.57
N ALA A 218 4.99 -15.85 -2.47
CA ALA A 218 6.27 -15.15 -2.60
C ALA A 218 6.45 -14.55 -4.00
N LYS A 219 6.16 -15.33 -5.06
CA LYS A 219 6.17 -14.88 -6.47
C LYS A 219 5.29 -13.66 -6.68
N ILE A 220 4.04 -13.71 -6.21
CA ILE A 220 3.09 -12.59 -6.33
C ILE A 220 3.53 -11.40 -5.49
N THR A 221 4.07 -11.61 -4.29
CA THR A 221 4.58 -10.53 -3.44
C THR A 221 5.71 -9.78 -4.13
N LEU A 222 6.67 -10.50 -4.72
CA LEU A 222 7.79 -9.92 -5.45
C LEU A 222 7.35 -9.19 -6.73
N MET A 223 6.50 -9.83 -7.55
CA MET A 223 6.05 -9.27 -8.83
C MET A 223 4.94 -8.23 -8.70
N GLY A 224 4.31 -8.07 -7.53
CA GLY A 224 3.32 -7.04 -7.25
C GLY A 224 3.85 -6.03 -6.23
N PRO A 225 3.51 -6.15 -4.93
CA PRO A 225 3.90 -5.21 -3.88
C PRO A 225 5.36 -4.76 -3.90
N GLU A 226 6.33 -5.68 -3.97
CA GLU A 226 7.75 -5.26 -3.93
C GLU A 226 8.19 -4.52 -5.21
N SER A 227 7.65 -4.90 -6.36
CA SER A 227 7.90 -4.22 -7.64
C SER A 227 7.30 -2.82 -7.71
N LEU A 228 6.26 -2.55 -6.91
CA LEU A 228 5.68 -1.22 -6.73
C LEU A 228 6.49 -0.38 -5.74
N ARG A 229 7.10 -1.00 -4.74
CA ARG A 229 7.94 -0.31 -3.75
C ARG A 229 9.31 0.04 -4.32
N PHE A 230 9.92 -0.89 -5.05
CA PHE A 230 11.32 -0.84 -5.47
C PHE A 230 11.46 -1.11 -6.96
N HIS A 231 11.87 -0.10 -7.72
CA HIS A 231 12.16 -0.33 -9.14
C HIS A 231 13.32 -1.32 -9.38
N PRO A 232 14.36 -1.49 -8.51
CA PRO A 232 15.36 -2.52 -8.73
C PRO A 232 14.79 -3.94 -8.68
N VAL A 233 13.73 -4.16 -7.89
CA VAL A 233 13.02 -5.45 -7.84
C VAL A 233 12.22 -5.65 -9.12
N ARG A 234 11.49 -4.62 -9.57
CA ARG A 234 10.79 -4.65 -10.86
C ARG A 234 11.75 -4.92 -12.04
N ASN A 235 12.88 -4.23 -12.07
CA ASN A 235 13.87 -4.32 -13.15
C ASN A 235 14.56 -5.69 -13.21
N ALA A 236 14.51 -6.49 -12.14
CA ALA A 236 15.07 -7.84 -12.14
C ALA A 236 14.38 -8.76 -13.16
N TYR A 237 13.14 -8.48 -13.54
CA TYR A 237 12.36 -9.36 -14.42
C TYR A 237 11.59 -8.63 -15.53
N ILE A 238 11.34 -7.32 -15.41
CA ILE A 238 10.40 -6.66 -16.33
C ILE A 238 10.87 -6.62 -17.79
N LEU A 239 12.19 -6.57 -18.03
CA LEU A 239 12.77 -6.58 -19.38
C LEU A 239 12.75 -7.98 -20.00
N GLU A 240 12.82 -9.01 -19.17
CA GLU A 240 12.81 -10.43 -19.55
C GLU A 240 11.43 -11.07 -19.31
N TRP A 241 10.37 -10.26 -19.20
CA TRP A 241 9.05 -10.70 -18.75
C TRP A 241 8.50 -11.89 -19.57
N GLU A 242 8.68 -11.83 -20.89
CA GLU A 242 8.22 -12.82 -21.86
C GLU A 242 9.28 -13.91 -22.17
N SER A 243 10.49 -13.77 -21.63
CA SER A 243 11.64 -14.63 -21.90
C SER A 243 11.70 -15.81 -20.91
N GLU A 244 12.89 -16.14 -20.43
CA GLU A 244 13.12 -17.12 -19.38
C GLU A 244 12.86 -16.55 -17.98
N GLU A 245 12.77 -17.44 -17.00
CA GLU A 245 12.70 -17.01 -15.60
C GLU A 245 13.93 -16.20 -15.20
N SER A 246 13.69 -15.09 -14.52
CA SER A 246 14.74 -14.28 -13.92
C SER A 246 14.69 -14.35 -12.39
N TYR A 247 15.71 -13.81 -11.74
CA TYR A 247 15.92 -13.94 -10.30
C TYR A 247 16.44 -12.65 -9.72
N LEU A 248 16.11 -12.40 -8.45
CA LEU A 248 16.75 -11.30 -7.72
C LEU A 248 18.23 -11.60 -7.48
N THR A 249 19.05 -10.57 -7.55
CA THR A 249 20.38 -10.59 -6.96
C THR A 249 20.31 -10.49 -5.44
N LEU A 250 21.40 -10.87 -4.75
CA LEU A 250 21.49 -10.69 -3.30
C LEU A 250 21.31 -9.22 -2.89
N ASP A 251 21.83 -8.28 -3.68
CA ASP A 251 21.70 -6.85 -3.37
C ASP A 251 20.27 -6.35 -3.55
N GLN A 252 19.56 -6.83 -4.58
CA GLN A 252 18.13 -6.56 -4.74
C GLN A 252 17.30 -7.10 -3.56
N ALA A 253 17.61 -8.33 -3.10
CA ALA A 253 16.90 -8.96 -1.98
C ALA A 253 17.10 -8.20 -0.66
N LYS A 254 18.27 -7.59 -0.43
CA LYS A 254 18.54 -6.79 0.77
C LYS A 254 17.71 -5.49 0.84
N TYR A 255 17.25 -4.93 -0.28
CA TYR A 255 16.38 -3.74 -0.26
C TYR A 255 15.04 -4.02 0.42
N LEU A 256 14.50 -5.24 0.28
CA LEU A 256 13.15 -5.61 0.69
C LEU A 256 12.84 -5.28 2.16
N VAL A 257 13.81 -5.48 3.05
CA VAL A 257 13.65 -5.21 4.49
C VAL A 257 13.92 -3.75 4.88
N ASN A 258 14.42 -2.95 3.95
CA ASN A 258 14.84 -1.57 4.19
C ASN A 258 13.80 -0.52 3.77
N TRP A 259 12.62 -0.95 3.28
CA TRP A 259 11.58 -0.05 2.78
C TRP A 259 11.16 1.02 3.79
N SER A 260 10.87 0.64 5.03
CA SER A 260 10.47 1.58 6.08
C SER A 260 11.59 2.55 6.45
N SER A 261 12.83 2.08 6.51
CA SER A 261 14.01 2.89 6.84
C SER A 261 14.26 3.94 5.77
N LEU A 262 14.29 3.52 4.50
CA LEU A 262 14.48 4.40 3.36
C LEU A 262 13.35 5.42 3.24
N SER A 263 12.10 4.99 3.41
CA SER A 263 10.94 5.88 3.37
C SER A 263 10.99 6.94 4.47
N THR A 264 11.43 6.56 5.68
CA THR A 264 11.60 7.50 6.81
C THR A 264 12.65 8.55 6.50
N LEU A 265 13.80 8.16 5.97
CA LEU A 265 14.86 9.11 5.61
C LEU A 265 14.43 10.03 4.46
N LEU A 266 13.70 9.51 3.47
CA LEU A 266 13.15 10.28 2.36
C LEU A 266 12.17 11.35 2.83
N VAL A 267 11.23 11.00 3.73
CA VAL A 267 10.28 11.97 4.29
C VAL A 267 11.00 13.02 5.13
N GLN A 268 11.97 12.64 5.97
CA GLN A 268 12.77 13.60 6.73
C GLN A 268 13.56 14.57 5.83
N TRP A 269 14.16 14.04 4.76
CA TRP A 269 14.86 14.86 3.77
C TRP A 269 13.92 15.83 3.07
N GLU A 270 12.75 15.38 2.62
CA GLU A 270 11.72 16.22 2.02
C GLU A 270 11.24 17.32 2.97
N ASP A 271 10.94 16.96 4.23
CA ASP A 271 10.46 17.88 5.28
C ASP A 271 11.52 18.92 5.67
N SER A 272 12.81 18.62 5.49
CA SER A 272 13.89 19.59 5.65
C SER A 272 13.96 20.65 4.54
N GLY A 273 13.07 20.55 3.53
CA GLY A 273 13.17 21.30 2.28
C GLY A 273 14.28 20.78 1.37
N ARG A 274 14.55 19.47 1.41
CA ARG A 274 15.60 18.77 0.65
C ARG A 274 17.03 19.27 0.89
N LYS A 275 17.27 19.95 2.02
CA LYS A 275 18.55 20.61 2.33
C LYS A 275 19.63 19.64 2.81
N THR A 276 19.24 18.62 3.56
CA THR A 276 20.22 17.74 4.21
C THR A 276 19.69 16.33 4.31
N TRP A 277 20.44 15.37 3.77
CA TRP A 277 20.16 13.95 3.98
C TRP A 277 20.41 13.60 5.46
N PRO A 278 19.48 12.92 6.15
CA PRO A 278 19.60 12.71 7.58
C PRO A 278 20.88 11.95 7.97
N SER A 279 21.62 12.48 8.94
CA SER A 279 22.80 11.83 9.51
C SER A 279 22.39 10.95 10.69
N SER A 280 22.05 9.69 10.40
CA SER A 280 21.64 8.70 11.40
C SER A 280 22.40 7.38 11.20
N ASN A 281 22.40 6.52 12.22
CA ASN A 281 22.97 5.17 12.09
C ASN A 281 22.35 4.39 10.93
N VAL A 282 21.03 4.53 10.74
CA VAL A 282 20.30 3.93 9.62
C VAL A 282 20.80 4.45 8.28
N ALA A 283 20.97 5.77 8.14
CA ALA A 283 21.51 6.36 6.91
C ALA A 283 22.95 5.91 6.64
N ASN A 284 23.78 5.79 7.68
CA ASN A 284 25.15 5.29 7.57
C ASN A 284 25.19 3.82 7.14
N SER A 285 24.30 2.97 7.67
CA SER A 285 24.17 1.57 7.24
C SER A 285 23.74 1.48 5.77
N LEU A 286 22.73 2.23 5.36
CA LEU A 286 22.26 2.24 3.96
C LEU A 286 23.33 2.77 3.00
N ARG A 287 24.13 3.76 3.43
CA ARG A 287 25.29 4.24 2.67
C ARG A 287 26.35 3.15 2.51
N ALA A 288 26.68 2.44 3.59
CA ALA A 288 27.72 1.40 3.56
C ALA A 288 27.28 0.18 2.73
N GLU A 289 26.01 -0.21 2.82
CA GLU A 289 25.49 -1.42 2.18
C GLU A 289 25.07 -1.20 0.73
N PHE A 290 24.47 -0.05 0.42
CA PHE A 290 23.86 0.22 -0.90
C PHE A 290 24.41 1.46 -1.61
N GLY A 291 25.33 2.21 -0.99
CA GLY A 291 25.84 3.47 -1.54
C GLY A 291 24.83 4.62 -1.52
N ILE A 292 23.70 4.47 -0.80
CA ILE A 292 22.65 5.51 -0.71
C ILE A 292 23.14 6.63 0.19
N LYS A 293 23.56 7.73 -0.42
CA LYS A 293 24.20 8.89 0.24
C LYS A 293 23.38 10.17 0.23
N SER A 294 22.24 10.19 -0.46
CA SER A 294 21.37 11.35 -0.59
C SER A 294 19.92 10.95 -0.88
N GLY A 295 19.01 11.92 -0.83
CA GLY A 295 17.60 11.73 -1.18
C GLY A 295 17.43 11.31 -2.63
N GLU A 296 18.21 11.88 -3.55
CA GLU A 296 18.20 11.53 -4.97
C GLU A 296 18.64 10.08 -5.19
N CYS A 297 19.67 9.60 -4.47
CA CYS A 297 20.04 8.18 -4.52
C CYS A 297 18.91 7.28 -4.03
N ALA A 298 18.18 7.69 -2.99
CA ALA A 298 17.06 6.91 -2.44
C ALA A 298 15.82 6.91 -3.36
N LEU A 299 15.51 8.04 -4.01
CA LEU A 299 14.48 8.12 -5.07
C LEU A 299 14.87 7.28 -6.29
N GLY A 300 16.18 7.17 -6.56
CA GLY A 300 16.73 6.23 -7.52
C GLY A 300 16.64 4.76 -7.09
N VAL A 301 15.86 4.40 -6.07
CA VAL A 301 15.61 3.03 -5.61
C VAL A 301 14.13 2.80 -5.28
N ILE A 302 13.44 3.78 -4.69
CA ILE A 302 12.04 3.67 -4.24
C ILE A 302 11.07 4.43 -5.14
N ASP A 303 10.00 3.73 -5.54
CA ASP A 303 8.87 4.33 -6.28
C ASP A 303 7.70 4.72 -5.36
N LEU A 304 7.42 3.89 -4.33
CA LEU A 304 6.36 4.15 -3.35
C LEU A 304 6.94 4.34 -1.96
N VAL A 305 6.64 5.48 -1.35
CA VAL A 305 7.15 5.85 -0.02
C VAL A 305 6.13 5.44 1.04
N LEU A 306 6.57 4.61 1.98
CA LEU A 306 5.79 4.29 3.17
C LEU A 306 5.73 5.53 4.09
N ARG A 307 4.55 5.94 4.50
CA ARG A 307 4.43 7.05 5.46
C ARG A 307 5.04 6.66 6.80
N PRO A 308 6.03 7.39 7.33
CA PRO A 308 6.56 7.13 8.66
C PRO A 308 5.47 7.27 9.72
N ARG A 309 5.61 6.51 10.80
CA ARG A 309 4.71 6.58 11.96
C ARG A 309 5.10 7.71 12.90
#